data_AF-A0A973XCY0-F1
#
_entry.id   AF-A0A973XCY0-F1
#
_cell.length_a   1.000
_cell.length_b   1.000
_cell.length_c   1.000
_cell.angle_alpha   90.00
_cell.angle_beta   90.00
_cell.angle_gamma   90.00
#
_symmetry.space_group_name_H-M   'P 1'
#
loop_
_entity.id
_entity.type
_entity.pdbx_description
1 polymer ?
#
loop_
_entity_poly.entity_id
_entity_poly.type
_entity_poly.pdbx_seq_one_letter_code
_entity_poly.pdbx_strand_id
1 'polypeptide(L)'
;MQLVDKVAGQVQAMGLPVVAVSLTAVPRVNTPVLLMLHWHGFARAQPPRTQAPGAPAQDLVGMPGSALQINERWLAIEHLDDAMLRAAWQWGAWDLVREERRGCNTAGASEQEALECRQAFAEHPFDGPTEDFMVAQAPDRQDLMQLAARVGYIRWQFRPVKNGLWAQAADDTLMPDGGRAADCPVPARQTVGHRVSRTRYQLGRSTRIVLL
;
A
#
# COMPACT_ATOMS: atom_id res chain seq x y z
N MET A 1 -8.38 0.90 14.41
CA MET A 1 -7.31 0.19 13.68
C MET A 1 -6.00 0.97 13.84
N GLN A 2 -4.90 0.32 14.22
CA GLN A 2 -3.60 0.96 14.51
C GLN A 2 -2.64 0.84 13.30
N LEU A 3 -3.01 1.45 12.16
CA LEU A 3 -2.22 1.34 10.93
C LEU A 3 -0.86 2.05 11.04
N VAL A 4 -0.79 3.19 11.73
CA VAL A 4 0.46 3.93 11.95
C VAL A 4 1.51 3.04 12.60
N ASP A 5 1.14 2.35 13.68
CA ASP A 5 2.06 1.52 14.47
C ASP A 5 2.52 0.29 13.67
N LYS A 6 1.61 -0.33 12.90
CA LYS A 6 1.95 -1.46 12.02
C LYS A 6 2.93 -1.05 10.92
N VAL A 7 2.71 0.10 10.27
CA VAL A 7 3.65 0.63 9.28
C VAL A 7 4.99 0.95 9.94
N ALA A 8 4.99 1.59 11.11
CA ALA A 8 6.21 1.93 11.84
C ALA A 8 7.02 0.67 12.22
N GLY A 9 6.35 -0.37 12.71
CA GLY A 9 6.99 -1.64 13.05
C GLY A 9 7.62 -2.34 11.85
N GLN A 10 6.94 -2.34 10.69
CA GLN A 10 7.50 -2.89 9.45
C GLN A 10 8.70 -2.08 8.96
N VAL A 11 8.61 -0.74 8.99
CA VAL A 11 9.73 0.15 8.65
C VAL A 11 10.94 -0.09 9.55
N GLN A 12 10.73 -0.19 10.86
CA GLN A 12 11.80 -0.46 11.81
C GLN A 12 12.44 -1.83 11.59
N ALA A 13 11.64 -2.85 11.27
CA ALA A 13 12.13 -4.20 11.03
C ALA A 13 12.92 -4.32 9.72
N MET A 14 12.47 -3.65 8.66
CA MET A 14 13.10 -3.74 7.34
C MET A 14 14.28 -2.79 7.17
N GLY A 15 14.25 -1.61 7.82
CA GLY A 15 15.30 -0.59 7.69
C GLY A 15 15.43 -0.01 6.28
N LEU A 16 14.40 -0.15 5.44
CA LEU A 16 14.38 0.30 4.05
C LEU A 16 13.44 1.50 3.84
N PRO A 17 13.70 2.37 2.86
CA PRO A 17 12.77 3.42 2.46
C PRO A 17 11.47 2.85 1.89
N VAL A 18 10.34 3.46 2.24
CA VAL A 18 9.01 3.10 1.73
C VAL A 18 8.66 3.95 0.51
N VAL A 19 8.31 3.30 -0.60
CA VAL A 19 7.83 3.95 -1.83
C VAL A 19 6.32 4.18 -1.76
N ALA A 20 5.56 3.24 -1.24
CA ALA A 20 4.13 3.40 -1.10
C ALA A 20 3.60 2.52 0.03
N VAL A 21 2.49 2.94 0.59
CA VAL A 21 1.68 2.10 1.49
C VAL A 21 0.31 1.98 0.87
N SER A 22 -0.20 0.75 0.81
CA SER A 22 -1.56 0.50 0.34
C SER A 22 -2.33 -0.42 1.28
N LEU A 23 -3.63 -0.21 1.38
CA LEU A 23 -4.55 -1.08 2.11
C LEU A 23 -5.62 -1.55 1.14
N THR A 24 -5.88 -2.84 1.08
CA THR A 24 -6.94 -3.43 0.26
C THR A 24 -7.97 -4.10 1.14
N ALA A 25 -9.25 -3.81 0.90
CA ALA A 25 -10.36 -4.43 1.60
C ALA A 25 -11.41 -4.94 0.61
N VAL A 26 -12.03 -6.07 0.95
CA VAL A 26 -13.31 -6.45 0.36
C VAL A 26 -14.40 -5.61 1.06
N PRO A 27 -15.38 -5.03 0.34
CA PRO A 27 -16.43 -4.19 0.94
C PRO A 27 -17.49 -5.02 1.70
N ARG A 28 -17.05 -5.82 2.68
CA ARG A 28 -17.88 -6.61 3.57
C ARG A 28 -17.39 -6.42 5.00
N VAL A 29 -18.26 -5.94 5.88
CA VAL A 29 -17.91 -5.65 7.28
C VAL A 29 -17.22 -6.85 7.94
N ASN A 30 -16.26 -6.56 8.82
CA ASN A 30 -15.47 -7.55 9.57
C ASN A 30 -14.73 -8.59 8.71
N THR A 31 -14.49 -8.36 7.42
CA THR A 31 -13.51 -9.15 6.67
C THR A 31 -12.09 -8.65 6.92
N PRO A 32 -11.08 -9.53 6.95
CA PRO A 32 -9.69 -9.09 7.02
C PRO A 32 -9.33 -8.12 5.89
N VAL A 33 -8.38 -7.22 6.17
CA VAL A 33 -7.83 -6.27 5.20
C VAL A 33 -6.34 -6.53 4.99
N LEU A 34 -5.85 -6.24 3.78
CA LEU A 34 -4.46 -6.49 3.41
C LEU A 34 -3.68 -5.17 3.37
N LEU A 35 -2.75 -4.99 4.30
CA LEU A 35 -1.81 -3.88 4.30
C LEU A 35 -0.57 -4.29 3.50
N MET A 36 -0.14 -3.46 2.56
CA MET A 36 1.06 -3.67 1.76
C MET A 36 2.00 -2.47 1.87
N LEU A 37 3.28 -2.75 2.11
CA LEU A 37 4.37 -1.77 2.06
C LEU A 37 5.23 -2.09 0.83
N HIS A 38 5.38 -1.10 -0.02
CA HIS A 38 6.19 -1.18 -1.23
C HIS A 38 7.54 -0.56 -0.92
N TRP A 39 8.60 -1.37 -0.90
CA TRP A 39 9.94 -0.93 -0.52
C TRP A 39 10.74 -0.44 -1.72
N HIS A 40 11.69 0.44 -1.46
CA HIS A 40 12.75 0.72 -2.41
C HIS A 40 14.03 0.00 -2.01
N GLY A 41 14.70 -0.60 -2.99
CA GLY A 41 16.03 -1.17 -2.82
C GLY A 41 16.24 -2.39 -3.70
N PHE A 42 17.47 -2.88 -3.69
CA PHE A 42 17.85 -4.13 -4.34
C PHE A 42 18.55 -5.03 -3.33
N ALA A 43 18.26 -6.33 -3.38
CA ALA A 43 18.94 -7.37 -2.62
C ALA A 43 19.72 -8.29 -3.56
N ARG A 44 20.69 -9.02 -3.00
CA ARG A 44 21.32 -10.15 -3.69
C ARG A 44 20.40 -11.37 -3.58
N ALA A 45 20.19 -12.07 -4.69
CA ALA A 45 19.32 -13.25 -4.73
C ALA A 45 19.76 -14.39 -3.78
N GLN A 46 21.04 -14.42 -3.37
CA GLN A 46 21.58 -15.46 -2.49
C GLN A 46 22.42 -14.85 -1.36
N PRO A 47 22.26 -15.32 -0.11
CA PRO A 47 23.12 -14.89 0.99
C PRO A 47 24.59 -15.19 0.67
N PRO A 48 25.55 -14.43 1.21
CA PRO A 48 26.98 -14.64 0.96
C PRO A 48 27.44 -15.91 1.68
N ARG A 49 27.10 -17.08 1.15
CA ARG A 49 27.73 -18.36 1.49
C ARG A 49 28.49 -18.84 0.28
N THR A 50 29.82 -18.87 0.45
CA THR A 50 30.79 -19.52 -0.44
C THR A 50 30.69 -19.11 -1.91
N GLN A 51 31.01 -17.85 -2.22
CA GLN A 51 31.47 -17.54 -3.57
C GLN A 51 32.82 -18.25 -3.75
N ALA A 52 32.86 -19.25 -4.62
CA ALA A 52 34.12 -19.78 -5.11
C ALA A 52 34.89 -18.66 -5.84
N PRO A 53 36.22 -18.58 -5.72
CA PRO A 53 37.01 -17.64 -6.50
C PRO A 53 36.70 -17.82 -8.00
N GLY A 54 36.18 -16.78 -8.66
CA GLY A 54 35.80 -16.80 -10.08
C GLY A 54 34.31 -17.02 -10.37
N ALA A 55 33.45 -17.09 -9.35
CA ALA A 55 32.00 -17.10 -9.57
C ALA A 55 31.51 -15.78 -10.22
N PRO A 56 30.52 -15.82 -11.14
CA PRO A 56 29.94 -14.62 -11.74
C PRO A 56 29.32 -13.72 -10.66
N ALA A 57 29.31 -12.41 -10.93
CA ALA A 57 28.62 -11.45 -10.07
C ALA A 57 27.15 -11.86 -9.88
N GLN A 58 26.68 -11.85 -8.63
CA GLN A 58 25.29 -12.20 -8.34
C GLN A 58 24.34 -11.12 -8.84
N ASP A 59 23.24 -11.55 -9.42
CA ASP A 59 22.18 -10.64 -9.86
C ASP A 59 21.56 -9.92 -8.66
N LEU A 60 21.36 -8.61 -8.84
CA LEU A 60 20.60 -7.78 -7.93
C LEU A 60 19.12 -7.89 -8.30
N VAL A 61 18.29 -8.23 -7.34
CA VAL A 61 16.84 -8.35 -7.47
C VAL A 61 16.18 -7.22 -6.68
N GLY A 62 15.07 -6.68 -7.18
CA GLY A 62 14.31 -5.67 -6.43
C GLY A 62 13.83 -6.22 -5.08
N MET A 63 13.80 -5.38 -4.06
CA MET A 63 13.30 -5.79 -2.75
C MET A 63 11.82 -6.20 -2.83
N PRO A 64 11.45 -7.40 -2.32
CA PRO A 64 10.05 -7.80 -2.28
C PRO A 64 9.28 -6.87 -1.35
N GLY A 65 8.02 -6.55 -1.71
CA GLY A 65 7.10 -5.84 -0.83
C GLY A 65 6.82 -6.62 0.46
N SER A 66 6.21 -5.99 1.45
CA SER A 66 5.67 -6.68 2.63
C SER A 66 4.15 -6.62 2.60
N ALA A 67 3.48 -7.76 2.76
CA ALA A 67 2.03 -7.84 2.87
C ALA A 67 1.65 -8.41 4.25
N LEU A 68 0.77 -7.73 4.97
CA LEU A 68 0.28 -8.10 6.30
C LEU A 68 -1.24 -8.13 6.28
N GLN A 69 -1.82 -9.25 6.72
CA GLN A 69 -3.24 -9.31 6.99
C GLN A 69 -3.57 -8.70 8.35
N ILE A 70 -4.62 -7.89 8.35
CA ILE A 70 -5.13 -7.22 9.54
C ILE A 70 -6.54 -7.76 9.81
N ASN A 71 -6.70 -8.36 10.98
CA ASN A 71 -7.94 -9.03 11.41
C ASN A 71 -8.78 -8.18 12.38
N GLU A 72 -8.44 -6.90 12.55
CA GLU A 72 -9.21 -6.00 13.41
C GLU A 72 -10.62 -5.76 12.85
N ARG A 73 -11.61 -5.80 13.73
CA ARG A 73 -13.02 -5.60 13.38
C ARG A 73 -13.28 -4.19 12.87
N TRP A 74 -14.16 -4.07 11.89
CA TRP A 74 -14.63 -2.80 11.32
C TRP A 74 -16.06 -2.95 10.82
N LEU A 75 -16.85 -1.89 10.98
CA LEU A 75 -18.29 -1.90 10.72
C LEU A 75 -18.70 -1.00 9.55
N ALA A 76 -17.80 -0.11 9.12
CA ALA A 76 -18.03 0.87 8.07
C ALA A 76 -16.73 1.10 7.30
N ILE A 77 -16.81 1.44 6.02
CA ILE A 77 -15.63 1.74 5.20
C ILE A 77 -14.97 3.03 5.68
N GLU A 78 -15.76 3.95 6.21
CA GLU A 78 -15.33 5.20 6.82
C GLU A 78 -14.31 4.95 7.95
N HIS A 79 -14.43 3.84 8.69
CA HIS A 79 -13.43 3.46 9.70
C HIS A 79 -12.06 3.11 9.08
N LEU A 80 -12.06 2.54 7.87
CA LEU A 80 -10.83 2.25 7.12
C LEU A 80 -10.27 3.52 6.48
N ASP A 81 -11.13 4.40 5.97
CA ASP A 81 -10.75 5.75 5.51
C ASP A 81 -10.06 6.52 6.64
N ASP A 82 -10.65 6.62 7.83
CA ASP A 82 -10.08 7.34 8.96
C ASP A 82 -8.72 6.77 9.38
N ALA A 83 -8.59 5.43 9.38
CA ALA A 83 -7.32 4.77 9.69
C ALA A 83 -6.24 5.07 8.65
N MET A 84 -6.58 5.04 7.36
CA MET A 84 -5.65 5.34 6.27
C MET A 84 -5.34 6.83 6.15
N LEU A 85 -6.30 7.72 6.42
CA LEU A 85 -6.10 9.17 6.47
C LEU A 85 -5.16 9.55 7.60
N ARG A 86 -5.34 8.97 8.79
CA ARG A 86 -4.42 9.16 9.91
C ARG A 86 -3.01 8.67 9.58
N ALA A 87 -2.89 7.48 8.99
CA ALA A 87 -1.59 6.95 8.56
C ALA A 87 -0.93 7.85 7.51
N ALA A 88 -1.62 8.15 6.42
CA ALA A 88 -1.11 9.01 5.35
C ALA A 88 -0.69 10.39 5.87
N TRP A 89 -1.49 10.99 6.75
CA TRP A 89 -1.19 12.29 7.36
C TRP A 89 0.08 12.27 8.20
N GLN A 90 0.19 11.34 9.15
CA GLN A 90 1.33 11.25 10.06
C GLN A 90 2.62 10.85 9.35
N TRP A 91 2.52 10.10 8.25
CA TRP A 91 3.63 9.73 7.38
C TRP A 91 3.95 10.78 6.29
N GLY A 92 3.32 11.95 6.36
CA GLY A 92 3.65 13.11 5.52
C GLY A 92 3.19 13.01 4.08
N ALA A 93 2.24 12.15 3.76
CA ALA A 93 1.75 12.01 2.38
C ALA A 93 1.14 13.33 1.87
N TRP A 94 1.30 13.59 0.57
CA TRP A 94 0.66 14.70 -0.13
C TRP A 94 -0.83 14.45 -0.30
N ASP A 95 -1.16 13.24 -0.73
CA ASP A 95 -2.50 12.77 -0.98
C ASP A 95 -2.67 11.31 -0.55
N LEU A 96 -3.92 10.97 -0.26
CA LEU A 96 -4.39 9.61 -0.14
C LEU A 96 -5.38 9.36 -1.27
N VAL A 97 -5.19 8.29 -2.04
CA VAL A 97 -6.09 7.90 -3.12
C VAL A 97 -6.86 6.67 -2.68
N ARG A 98 -8.20 6.76 -2.66
CA ARG A 98 -9.12 5.62 -2.52
C ARG A 98 -9.68 5.26 -3.89
N GLU A 99 -9.55 4.01 -4.27
CA GLU A 99 -10.09 3.44 -5.49
C GLU A 99 -11.11 2.37 -5.14
N GLU A 100 -12.33 2.55 -5.62
CA GLU A 100 -13.42 1.58 -5.52
C GLU A 100 -13.48 0.85 -6.87
N ARG A 101 -13.39 -0.47 -6.86
CA ARG A 101 -13.30 -1.30 -8.07
C ARG A 101 -14.40 -2.36 -8.04
N ARG A 102 -15.03 -2.59 -9.18
CA ARG A 102 -15.96 -3.71 -9.39
C ARG A 102 -15.24 -5.05 -9.37
N GLY A 103 -15.98 -6.14 -9.28
CA GLY A 103 -15.42 -7.50 -9.35
C GLY A 103 -14.71 -7.75 -10.69
N CYS A 104 -13.48 -8.26 -10.62
CA CYS A 104 -12.64 -8.49 -11.79
C CYS A 104 -12.94 -9.79 -12.57
N ASN A 105 -13.81 -10.68 -12.05
CA ASN A 105 -14.33 -11.86 -12.76
C ASN A 105 -15.69 -11.60 -13.43
N THR A 106 -16.01 -10.34 -13.75
CA THR A 106 -17.28 -9.97 -14.40
C THR A 106 -17.10 -9.92 -15.91
N ALA A 107 -18.13 -10.30 -16.67
CA ALA A 107 -18.13 -10.13 -18.12
C ALA A 107 -17.83 -8.67 -18.52
N GLY A 108 -16.89 -8.48 -19.45
CA GLY A 108 -16.44 -7.16 -19.88
C GLY A 108 -15.38 -6.52 -18.97
N ALA A 109 -14.77 -7.27 -18.05
CA ALA A 109 -13.53 -6.86 -17.40
C ALA A 109 -12.34 -7.01 -18.36
N SER A 110 -11.47 -6.00 -18.45
CA SER A 110 -10.26 -6.09 -19.28
C SER A 110 -9.17 -6.90 -18.60
N GLU A 111 -8.18 -7.38 -19.36
CA GLU A 111 -6.99 -8.03 -18.79
C GLU A 111 -6.24 -7.12 -17.81
N GLN A 112 -6.23 -5.81 -18.08
CA GLN A 112 -5.66 -4.82 -17.17
C GLN A 112 -6.44 -4.76 -15.84
N GLU A 113 -7.77 -4.74 -15.88
CA GLU A 113 -8.59 -4.77 -14.66
C GLU A 113 -8.34 -6.06 -13.84
N ALA A 114 -8.18 -7.19 -14.52
CA ALA A 114 -7.85 -8.47 -13.88
C ALA A 114 -6.44 -8.45 -13.25
N LEU A 115 -5.45 -7.87 -13.94
CA LEU A 115 -4.09 -7.72 -13.42
C LEU A 115 -4.05 -6.81 -12.20
N GLU A 116 -4.70 -5.64 -12.25
CA GLU A 116 -4.76 -4.70 -11.14
C GLU A 116 -5.45 -5.31 -9.91
N CYS A 117 -6.48 -6.14 -10.14
CA CYS A 117 -7.14 -6.92 -9.10
C CYS A 117 -6.17 -7.86 -8.38
N ARG A 118 -5.39 -8.66 -9.13
CA ARG A 118 -4.36 -9.55 -8.57
C ARG A 118 -3.30 -8.79 -7.79
N GLN A 119 -2.80 -7.68 -8.36
CA GLN A 119 -1.81 -6.81 -7.70
C GLN A 119 -2.34 -6.16 -6.41
N ALA A 120 -3.64 -5.82 -6.35
CA ALA A 120 -4.27 -5.29 -5.14
C ALA A 120 -4.28 -6.30 -3.98
N PHE A 121 -4.12 -7.59 -4.26
CA PHE A 121 -3.99 -8.67 -3.27
C PHE A 121 -2.58 -9.27 -3.24
N ALA A 122 -1.57 -8.47 -3.61
CA ALA A 122 -0.16 -8.85 -3.58
C ALA A 122 0.18 -10.11 -4.38
N GLU A 123 -0.62 -10.45 -5.40
CA GLU A 123 -0.27 -11.52 -6.33
C GLU A 123 0.60 -10.96 -7.46
N HIS A 124 1.71 -11.65 -7.73
CA HIS A 124 2.66 -11.23 -8.75
C HIS A 124 2.38 -11.93 -10.09
N PRO A 125 2.44 -11.21 -11.23
CA PRO A 125 2.12 -11.77 -12.53
C PRO A 125 3.27 -12.53 -13.21
N PHE A 126 4.49 -12.49 -12.67
CA PHE A 126 5.65 -13.16 -13.28
C PHE A 126 5.95 -14.50 -12.62
N ASP A 127 6.47 -15.42 -13.42
CA ASP A 127 6.89 -16.74 -12.97
C ASP A 127 8.03 -16.64 -11.94
N GLY A 128 7.81 -17.24 -10.77
CA GLY A 128 8.73 -17.25 -9.63
C GLY A 128 7.99 -17.51 -8.31
N PRO A 129 8.67 -17.98 -7.25
CA PRO A 129 8.07 -18.08 -5.93
C PRO A 129 7.52 -16.72 -5.47
N THR A 130 6.33 -16.71 -4.85
CA THR A 130 5.68 -15.47 -4.35
C THR A 130 6.58 -14.67 -3.40
N GLU A 131 7.45 -15.37 -2.67
CA GLU A 131 8.42 -14.81 -1.72
C GLU A 131 9.48 -13.93 -2.37
N ASP A 132 9.73 -14.10 -3.68
CA ASP A 132 10.69 -13.27 -4.44
C ASP A 132 10.17 -11.84 -4.64
N PHE A 133 8.87 -11.63 -4.57
CA PHE A 133 8.22 -10.35 -4.85
C PHE A 133 7.43 -9.79 -3.66
N MET A 134 7.01 -10.64 -2.73
CA MET A 134 6.26 -10.25 -1.56
C MET A 134 6.51 -11.19 -0.37
N VAL A 135 6.97 -10.61 0.75
CA VAL A 135 6.96 -11.30 2.04
C VAL A 135 5.56 -11.16 2.64
N ALA A 136 4.76 -12.23 2.58
CA ALA A 136 3.36 -12.21 2.96
C ALA A 136 3.10 -12.90 4.32
N GLN A 137 2.67 -12.11 5.30
CA GLN A 137 2.03 -12.56 6.55
C GLN A 137 0.51 -12.41 6.41
N ALA A 138 -0.06 -13.08 5.41
CA ALA A 138 -1.46 -12.95 5.04
C ALA A 138 -2.09 -14.30 4.66
N PRO A 139 -2.53 -15.11 5.65
CA PRO A 139 -3.04 -16.45 5.41
C PRO A 139 -4.27 -16.48 4.49
N ASP A 140 -5.17 -15.51 4.60
CA ASP A 140 -6.44 -15.48 3.85
C ASP A 140 -6.33 -14.69 2.54
N ARG A 141 -5.12 -14.30 2.12
CA ARG A 141 -4.88 -13.43 0.96
C ARG A 141 -5.57 -13.93 -0.32
N GLN A 142 -5.44 -15.23 -0.60
CA GLN A 142 -6.01 -15.85 -1.79
C GLN A 142 -7.54 -15.89 -1.73
N ASP A 143 -8.13 -16.19 -0.57
CA ASP A 143 -9.57 -16.22 -0.39
C ASP A 143 -10.18 -14.81 -0.48
N LEU A 144 -9.51 -13.81 0.08
CA LEU A 144 -9.88 -12.40 -0.06
C LEU A 144 -9.85 -11.95 -1.52
N MET A 145 -8.81 -12.35 -2.26
CA MET A 145 -8.69 -12.03 -3.69
C MET A 145 -9.82 -12.68 -4.51
N GLN A 146 -10.11 -13.95 -4.28
CA GLN A 146 -11.20 -14.64 -4.97
C GLN A 146 -12.56 -14.03 -4.64
N LEU A 147 -12.75 -13.62 -3.38
CA LEU A 147 -13.96 -12.91 -2.97
C LEU A 147 -14.06 -11.55 -3.67
N ALA A 148 -12.98 -10.77 -3.67
CA ALA A 148 -12.90 -9.48 -4.36
C ALA A 148 -13.13 -9.59 -5.87
N ALA A 149 -12.66 -10.67 -6.49
CA ALA A 149 -12.90 -10.92 -7.91
C ALA A 149 -14.39 -11.04 -8.23
N ARG A 150 -15.21 -11.49 -7.27
CA ARG A 150 -16.68 -11.59 -7.41
C ARG A 150 -17.41 -10.31 -7.01
N VAL A 151 -17.02 -9.68 -5.90
CA VAL A 151 -17.82 -8.58 -5.29
C VAL A 151 -17.21 -7.19 -5.43
N GLY A 152 -15.98 -7.09 -5.93
CA GLY A 152 -15.19 -5.87 -5.96
C GLY A 152 -14.31 -5.70 -4.73
N TYR A 153 -13.49 -4.65 -4.75
CA TYR A 153 -12.58 -4.28 -3.67
C TYR A 153 -12.40 -2.77 -3.59
N ILE A 154 -11.93 -2.31 -2.45
CA ILE A 154 -11.54 -0.93 -2.21
C ILE A 154 -10.06 -0.92 -1.86
N ARG A 155 -9.29 -0.05 -2.52
CA ARG A 155 -7.87 0.13 -2.28
C ARG A 155 -7.58 1.56 -1.88
N TRP A 156 -6.84 1.73 -0.79
CA TRP A 156 -6.24 2.99 -0.39
C TRP A 156 -4.77 2.96 -0.70
N GLN A 157 -4.20 4.06 -1.18
CA GLN A 157 -2.76 4.18 -1.42
C GLN A 157 -2.27 5.60 -1.14
N PHE A 158 -1.13 5.70 -0.45
CA PHE A 158 -0.40 6.94 -0.27
C PHE A 158 1.10 6.73 -0.43
N ARG A 159 1.82 7.83 -0.64
CA ARG A 159 3.27 7.87 -0.78
C ARG A 159 3.86 8.62 0.42
N PRO A 160 4.56 7.95 1.34
CA PRO A 160 5.08 8.60 2.55
C PRO A 160 6.27 9.50 2.22
N VAL A 161 6.41 10.60 2.95
CA VAL A 161 7.64 11.42 2.95
C VAL A 161 8.54 10.97 4.10
N LYS A 162 7.95 10.76 5.28
CA LYS A 162 8.64 10.19 6.44
C LYS A 162 9.16 8.79 6.10
N ASN A 163 10.49 8.61 6.18
CA ASN A 163 11.18 7.37 5.80
C ASN A 163 10.81 6.88 4.38
N GLY A 164 10.46 7.81 3.48
CA GLY A 164 10.17 7.53 2.08
C GLY A 164 11.24 8.08 1.15
N LEU A 165 11.09 7.81 -0.14
CA LEU A 165 11.94 8.40 -1.17
C LEU A 165 11.44 9.75 -1.69
N TRP A 166 10.22 10.11 -1.34
CA TRP A 166 9.54 11.25 -1.93
C TRP A 166 9.90 12.52 -1.16
N ALA A 167 10.95 13.21 -1.57
CA ALA A 167 11.12 14.61 -1.20
C ALA A 167 10.03 15.40 -1.94
N GLN A 168 9.04 15.93 -1.22
CA GLN A 168 7.97 16.68 -1.88
C GLN A 168 8.40 18.09 -2.23
N ALA A 169 8.01 18.53 -3.43
CA ALA A 169 8.02 19.93 -3.81
C ALA A 169 7.02 20.69 -2.92
N ALA A 170 7.55 21.54 -2.05
CA ALA A 170 6.83 22.58 -1.30
C ALA A 170 5.58 22.12 -0.52
N ASP A 171 5.68 21.15 0.39
CA ASP A 171 4.65 20.97 1.42
C ASP A 171 5.04 21.74 2.69
N ASP A 172 4.34 22.86 2.94
CA ASP A 172 4.59 23.75 4.07
C ASP A 172 4.07 23.18 5.40
N THR A 173 3.39 22.02 5.38
CA THR A 173 2.77 21.41 6.56
C THR A 173 3.62 20.33 7.24
N LEU A 174 4.76 19.97 6.64
CA LEU A 174 5.62 18.88 7.13
C LEU A 174 6.55 19.35 8.25
N MET A 175 6.77 18.46 9.22
CA MET A 175 7.83 18.60 10.22
C MET A 175 9.19 18.20 9.62
N PRO A 176 10.32 18.51 10.30
CA PRO A 176 11.65 18.16 9.80
C PRO A 176 11.89 16.65 9.57
N ASP A 177 11.15 15.78 10.24
CA ASP A 177 11.21 14.32 10.03
C ASP A 177 10.37 13.84 8.83
N GLY A 178 9.75 14.78 8.08
CA GLY A 178 8.86 14.50 6.96
C GLY A 178 7.48 14.01 7.37
N GLY A 179 7.12 14.04 8.66
CA GLY A 179 5.81 13.64 9.17
C GLY A 179 4.93 14.81 9.60
N ARG A 180 3.79 14.48 10.24
CA ARG A 180 2.89 15.45 10.89
C ARG A 180 2.40 14.91 12.23
N ALA A 181 2.35 15.75 13.27
CA ALA A 181 2.02 15.30 14.64
C ALA A 181 0.52 15.40 15.00
N ALA A 182 -0.22 16.35 14.42
CA ALA A 182 -1.63 16.56 14.74
C ALA A 182 -2.53 15.46 14.14
N ASP A 183 -3.77 15.36 14.60
CA ASP A 183 -4.79 14.54 13.93
C ASP A 183 -5.04 15.01 12.49
N CYS A 184 -5.40 14.06 11.61
CA CYS A 184 -5.69 14.38 10.22
C CYS A 184 -6.94 15.29 10.15
N PRO A 185 -6.86 16.49 9.56
CA PRO A 185 -7.98 17.42 9.50
C PRO A 185 -8.99 17.08 8.39
N VAL A 186 -8.69 16.08 7.55
CA VAL A 186 -9.51 15.70 6.41
C VAL A 186 -10.47 14.58 6.83
N PRO A 187 -11.80 14.77 6.73
CA PRO A 187 -12.75 13.73 7.09
C PRO A 187 -12.85 12.65 6.00
N ALA A 188 -13.21 11.43 6.41
CA ALA A 188 -13.62 10.37 5.50
C ALA A 188 -14.80 10.82 4.61
N ARG A 189 -14.84 10.30 3.38
CA ARG A 189 -15.94 10.54 2.43
C ARG A 189 -16.77 9.28 2.28
N GLN A 190 -18.06 9.46 2.00
CA GLN A 190 -18.94 8.33 1.71
C GLN A 190 -18.45 7.53 0.49
N THR A 191 -18.69 6.22 0.52
CA THR A 191 -18.43 5.33 -0.60
C THR A 191 -19.51 5.47 -1.68
N VAL A 192 -19.16 5.14 -2.93
CA VAL A 192 -20.11 5.14 -4.05
C VAL A 192 -20.76 3.76 -4.28
N GLY A 193 -20.52 2.82 -3.36
CA GLY A 193 -21.05 1.46 -3.40
C GLY A 193 -20.32 0.59 -4.44
N HIS A 194 -21.06 0.00 -5.38
CA HIS A 194 -20.52 -0.94 -6.37
C HIS A 194 -19.95 -0.27 -7.64
N ARG A 195 -19.88 1.06 -7.68
CA ARG A 195 -19.38 1.81 -8.84
C ARG A 195 -17.86 1.91 -8.80
N VAL A 196 -17.25 1.89 -9.98
CA VAL A 196 -15.84 2.25 -10.10
C VAL A 196 -15.70 3.74 -9.79
N SER A 197 -14.86 4.08 -8.83
CA SER A 197 -14.62 5.46 -8.43
C SER A 197 -13.21 5.66 -7.92
N ARG A 198 -12.71 6.88 -8.06
CA ARG A 198 -11.42 7.30 -7.55
C ARG A 198 -11.60 8.59 -6.77
N THR A 199 -11.38 8.50 -5.46
CA THR A 199 -11.44 9.62 -4.54
C THR A 199 -10.04 9.99 -4.11
N ARG A 200 -9.63 11.24 -4.37
CA ARG A 200 -8.38 11.80 -3.87
C ARG A 200 -8.66 12.68 -2.65
N TYR A 201 -8.02 12.37 -1.54
CA TYR A 201 -7.95 13.18 -0.34
C TYR A 201 -6.67 14.01 -0.39
N GLN A 202 -6.81 15.33 -0.52
CA GLN A 202 -5.68 16.25 -0.50
C GLN A 202 -5.27 16.49 0.96
N LEU A 203 -4.01 16.17 1.30
CA LEU A 203 -3.47 16.28 2.65
C LEU A 203 -2.47 17.44 2.76
N GLY A 204 -1.44 17.43 1.92
CA GLY A 204 -0.40 18.45 1.89
C GLY A 204 -0.90 19.79 1.32
N ARG A 205 -0.18 20.86 1.64
CA ARG A 205 -0.47 22.21 1.15
C ARG A 205 0.81 22.94 0.79
N SER A 206 0.82 23.55 -0.39
CA SER A 206 1.84 24.52 -0.80
C SER A 206 1.20 25.90 -0.86
N THR A 207 1.79 26.88 -0.18
CA THR A 207 1.46 28.30 -0.38
C THR A 207 2.30 28.94 -1.49
N ARG A 208 3.30 28.21 -1.99
CA ARG A 208 4.24 28.68 -3.02
C ARG A 208 3.83 28.16 -4.39
N ILE A 209 3.91 29.02 -5.40
CA ILE A 209 3.78 28.61 -6.80
C ILE A 209 4.98 27.72 -7.11
N VAL A 210 4.73 26.43 -7.36
CA VAL A 210 5.73 25.52 -7.90
C VAL A 210 5.69 25.67 -9.41
N LEU A 211 6.69 26.35 -9.97
CA LEU A 211 6.92 26.35 -11.41
C LEU A 211 7.56 25.00 -11.76
N LEU A 212 6.86 24.20 -12.57
CA LEU A 212 7.32 22.92 -13.12
C LEU A 212 8.01 23.14 -14.46
#